data_AF-A0A3D3JV99-F1
#
_entry.id   AF-A0A3D3JV99-F1
#
_cell.length_a   1.000
_cell.length_b   1.000
_cell.length_c   1.000
_cell.angle_alpha   90.00
_cell.angle_beta   90.00
_cell.angle_gamma   90.00
#
_symmetry.space_group_name_H-M   'P 1'
#
loop_
_entity.id
_entity.type
_entity.pdbx_description
1 polymer ?
#
loop_
_entity_poly.entity_id
_entity_poly.type
_entity_poly.pdbx_seq_one_letter_code
_entity_poly.pdbx_strand_id
1 'polypeptide(L)'
;LDINQSIEAGPEGALDLDGDTALTLATGADLTAGGDITVNDNLLLDNPSGDSTVTSEEGDITLQNVAADEVRNLTVVAAEGTVTIGSLGSDDADDTNDANNLTITAANVLLDNTADGRIEGNLTITATGDVDNNDNGGGGTELNVDGAASIAGNNVDLDGGLVVTGSVTVTALQDIGIGVGTAIQGNVTAGGDIILTADLDLDGDGGVEMNSADLISNTGDITITGQGVVVDDVDAPAAGKTITIDGLDLGIDAQNSTDDVVDLLADNLDLDAADPINVETASGNINAATDGFAGTITIKNIIGGVGAAVIFEATAAAEDADINLDNQSAGLLTINATKAHGGDINIASDGAIQVNRIDAEDAGEINGFTDDTQTVNVQSRGPGDITVSAGDVDADPTNGRIGGISADASLTLLNVDGDINLNVESIYSGANVNIDSTTGSITDIAGSGLVNIRAPGTATLIADDEVGNLFEFVEVDVGELLVSANSDNVDSGYVAALAGNADGSIGPRYVDFIGDPPGFLVWNGNVIGAPPRDLQRWFRGGNFDSQGVVLDNTPQIFRSPFLVHSTAVLGKFRVPTTVIEYIAVGGGKIYGLPQHVTMSSNIDLLQFTDGPYMWDLELEWRDIDRKSRRRR
;
A
#
# COMPACT_ATOMS: atom_id res chain seq x y z
N LEU A 1 35.20 -35.66 -40.20
CA LEU A 1 35.42 -37.05 -39.77
C LEU A 1 34.10 -37.67 -39.33
N ASP A 2 33.73 -38.85 -39.82
CA ASP A 2 32.53 -39.57 -39.34
C ASP A 2 32.92 -40.58 -38.25
N ILE A 3 32.68 -40.22 -36.99
CA ILE A 3 32.91 -41.10 -35.84
C ILE A 3 31.72 -42.05 -35.71
N ASN A 4 31.92 -43.29 -36.15
CA ASN A 4 30.92 -44.36 -36.10
C ASN A 4 31.06 -45.29 -34.87
N GLN A 5 32.01 -45.03 -33.98
CA GLN A 5 32.28 -45.77 -32.74
C GLN A 5 32.83 -44.81 -31.69
N SER A 6 32.52 -45.01 -30.40
CA SER A 6 33.04 -44.17 -29.31
C SER A 6 34.57 -44.06 -29.36
N ILE A 7 35.08 -42.86 -29.10
CA ILE A 7 36.52 -42.60 -28.95
C ILE A 7 36.82 -42.51 -27.46
N GLU A 8 37.71 -43.38 -27.00
CA GLU A 8 38.18 -43.40 -25.61
C GLU A 8 39.69 -43.14 -25.59
N ALA A 9 40.10 -42.01 -25.01
CA ALA A 9 41.48 -41.78 -24.64
C ALA A 9 41.75 -42.39 -23.25
N GLY A 10 42.99 -42.83 -23.01
CA GLY A 10 43.35 -43.43 -21.72
C GLY A 10 43.25 -42.45 -20.53
N PRO A 11 43.54 -42.91 -19.30
CA PRO A 11 43.29 -42.17 -18.06
C PRO A 11 44.00 -40.81 -17.92
N GLU A 12 45.04 -40.56 -18.71
CA GLU A 12 45.77 -39.26 -18.74
C GLU A 12 45.81 -38.69 -20.18
N GLY A 13 45.04 -39.27 -21.11
CA GLY A 13 45.06 -38.89 -22.52
C GLY A 13 44.13 -37.73 -22.77
N ALA A 14 44.65 -36.65 -23.35
CA ALA A 14 43.85 -35.59 -23.95
C ALA A 14 43.39 -35.98 -25.36
N LEU A 15 42.23 -35.48 -25.78
CA LEU A 15 41.66 -35.64 -27.10
C LEU A 15 41.59 -34.28 -27.79
N ASP A 16 42.47 -34.03 -28.75
CA ASP A 16 42.45 -32.84 -29.60
C ASP A 16 42.00 -33.25 -31.00
N LEU A 17 40.82 -32.79 -31.40
CA LEU A 17 40.21 -33.06 -32.70
C LEU A 17 40.24 -31.77 -33.51
N ASP A 18 41.21 -31.71 -34.43
CA ASP A 18 41.47 -30.59 -35.33
C ASP A 18 41.57 -31.03 -36.80
N GLY A 19 41.23 -30.11 -37.71
CA GLY A 19 41.66 -30.17 -39.11
C GLY A 19 40.65 -30.70 -40.13
N ASP A 20 39.41 -30.93 -39.72
CA ASP A 20 38.28 -31.24 -40.61
C ASP A 20 37.30 -30.07 -40.72
N THR A 21 36.33 -30.15 -41.64
CA THR A 21 35.25 -29.13 -41.74
C THR A 21 34.16 -29.35 -40.69
N ALA A 22 34.00 -30.60 -40.23
CA ALA A 22 33.03 -31.02 -39.23
C ALA A 22 33.36 -32.42 -38.70
N LEU A 23 32.95 -32.69 -37.46
CA LEU A 23 33.07 -33.95 -36.74
C LEU A 23 31.69 -34.54 -36.47
N THR A 24 31.31 -35.62 -37.15
CA THR A 24 30.00 -36.25 -36.95
C THR A 24 30.05 -37.36 -35.88
N LEU A 25 29.25 -37.26 -34.82
CA LEU A 25 29.01 -38.34 -33.85
C LEU A 25 27.82 -39.21 -34.24
N ALA A 26 28.08 -40.47 -34.58
CA ALA A 26 27.02 -41.45 -34.82
C ALA A 26 26.26 -41.80 -33.53
N THR A 27 25.07 -42.39 -33.69
CA THR A 27 24.21 -42.86 -32.59
C THR A 27 24.97 -43.67 -31.53
N GLY A 28 24.96 -43.20 -30.28
CA GLY A 28 25.59 -43.88 -29.13
C GLY A 28 27.11 -43.94 -29.22
N ALA A 29 27.73 -43.10 -30.04
CA ALA A 29 29.17 -42.85 -29.99
C ALA A 29 29.43 -41.73 -28.99
N ASP A 30 30.27 -42.05 -28.00
CA ASP A 30 30.68 -41.12 -26.95
C ASP A 30 32.13 -40.68 -27.19
N LEU A 31 32.45 -39.47 -26.76
CA LEU A 31 33.83 -39.02 -26.60
C LEU A 31 34.18 -39.12 -25.12
N THR A 32 35.19 -39.90 -24.78
CA THR A 32 35.65 -40.04 -23.39
C THR A 32 37.14 -39.88 -23.31
N ALA A 33 37.62 -39.06 -22.36
CA ALA A 33 39.03 -38.85 -22.11
C ALA A 33 39.30 -38.71 -20.61
N GLY A 34 40.49 -39.13 -20.18
CA GLY A 34 40.96 -38.88 -18.82
C GLY A 34 41.42 -37.43 -18.62
N GLY A 35 42.00 -36.81 -19.65
CA GLY A 35 42.37 -35.39 -19.68
C GLY A 35 41.51 -34.57 -20.65
N ASP A 36 41.99 -33.39 -21.03
CA ASP A 36 41.21 -32.41 -21.80
C ASP A 36 40.62 -32.95 -23.11
N ILE A 37 39.41 -32.51 -23.46
CA ILE A 37 38.80 -32.72 -24.76
C ILE A 37 38.64 -31.37 -25.46
N THR A 38 39.28 -31.21 -26.61
CA THR A 38 39.12 -30.04 -27.47
C THR A 38 38.60 -30.47 -28.83
N VAL A 39 37.44 -29.95 -29.22
CA VAL A 39 36.87 -30.09 -30.55
C VAL A 39 36.87 -28.71 -31.21
N ASN A 40 37.86 -28.48 -32.06
CA ASN A 40 38.02 -27.20 -32.77
C ASN A 40 37.19 -27.15 -34.07
N ASP A 41 36.71 -28.29 -34.56
CA ASP A 41 35.83 -28.36 -35.72
C ASP A 41 34.36 -28.34 -35.28
N ASN A 42 33.41 -28.12 -36.20
CA ASN A 42 31.97 -28.21 -35.88
C ASN A 42 31.63 -29.63 -35.41
N LEU A 43 31.15 -29.78 -34.18
CA LEU A 43 30.60 -31.05 -33.70
C LEU A 43 29.20 -31.25 -34.28
N LEU A 44 29.06 -32.15 -35.26
CA LEU A 44 27.81 -32.53 -35.91
C LEU A 44 27.17 -33.76 -35.26
N LEU A 45 25.85 -33.70 -35.04
CA LEU A 45 25.06 -34.79 -34.47
C LEU A 45 24.19 -35.51 -35.52
N ASP A 46 24.78 -36.10 -36.57
CA ASP A 46 24.04 -36.64 -37.75
C ASP A 46 23.56 -38.11 -37.58
N ASN A 47 22.28 -38.35 -37.17
CA ASN A 47 21.42 -39.54 -37.45
C ASN A 47 20.18 -39.67 -36.49
N PRO A 48 18.99 -40.10 -36.93
CA PRO A 48 17.70 -39.96 -36.21
C PRO A 48 17.43 -40.79 -34.92
N SER A 49 18.40 -41.43 -34.24
CA SER A 49 18.06 -42.24 -33.04
C SER A 49 19.17 -42.51 -32.00
N GLY A 50 19.56 -41.53 -31.17
CA GLY A 50 20.29 -41.79 -29.91
C GLY A 50 20.97 -40.58 -29.29
N ASP A 51 21.14 -40.60 -27.96
CA ASP A 51 21.84 -39.54 -27.20
C ASP A 51 23.36 -39.60 -27.45
N SER A 52 24.05 -38.47 -27.30
CA SER A 52 25.53 -38.38 -27.42
C SER A 52 26.13 -37.82 -26.13
N THR A 53 27.23 -38.42 -25.67
CA THR A 53 27.93 -38.00 -24.46
C THR A 53 29.36 -37.57 -24.76
N VAL A 54 29.78 -36.44 -24.22
CA VAL A 54 31.18 -36.02 -24.14
C VAL A 54 31.58 -36.00 -22.67
N THR A 55 32.59 -36.78 -22.30
CA THR A 55 33.01 -36.95 -20.91
C THR A 55 34.51 -36.80 -20.74
N SER A 56 34.91 -35.88 -19.87
CA SER A 56 36.28 -35.72 -19.39
C SER A 56 36.31 -36.04 -17.90
N GLU A 57 37.18 -36.98 -17.49
CA GLU A 57 37.28 -37.41 -16.09
C GLU A 57 38.02 -36.37 -15.22
N GLU A 58 39.15 -35.83 -15.69
CA GLU A 58 40.02 -34.92 -14.92
C GLU A 58 40.40 -33.63 -15.67
N GLY A 59 39.92 -33.43 -16.91
CA GLY A 59 40.30 -32.29 -17.77
C GLY A 59 39.15 -31.39 -18.21
N ASP A 60 39.49 -30.31 -18.91
CA ASP A 60 38.52 -29.36 -19.47
C ASP A 60 37.88 -29.91 -20.76
N ILE A 61 36.67 -29.43 -21.09
CA ILE A 61 36.03 -29.70 -22.38
C ILE A 61 35.82 -28.38 -23.11
N THR A 62 36.38 -28.25 -24.30
CA THR A 62 36.13 -27.12 -25.20
C THR A 62 35.46 -27.61 -26.49
N LEU A 63 34.24 -27.16 -26.74
CA LEU A 63 33.52 -27.38 -27.98
C LEU A 63 33.41 -26.03 -28.70
N GLN A 64 34.17 -25.84 -29.78
CA GLN A 64 34.21 -24.54 -30.45
C GLN A 64 32.87 -24.21 -31.12
N ASN A 65 32.27 -25.20 -31.78
CA ASN A 65 30.93 -25.08 -32.34
C ASN A 65 30.19 -26.42 -32.21
N VAL A 66 28.94 -26.37 -31.75
CA VAL A 66 28.03 -27.52 -31.72
C VAL A 66 26.87 -27.23 -32.68
N ALA A 67 26.74 -28.06 -33.70
CA ALA A 67 25.69 -27.95 -34.71
C ALA A 67 25.03 -29.33 -34.92
N ALA A 68 23.75 -29.39 -35.23
CA ALA A 68 23.07 -30.68 -35.38
C ALA A 68 22.16 -30.72 -36.62
N ASP A 69 22.59 -31.42 -37.68
CA ASP A 69 21.78 -31.64 -38.90
C ASP A 69 20.41 -32.30 -38.60
N GLU A 70 20.27 -33.01 -37.47
CA GLU A 70 19.00 -33.43 -36.87
C GLU A 70 19.05 -33.41 -35.33
N VAL A 71 17.99 -32.87 -34.73
CA VAL A 71 17.70 -32.63 -33.30
C VAL A 71 18.03 -33.82 -32.36
N ARG A 72 19.07 -33.70 -31.51
CA ARG A 72 19.47 -34.74 -30.53
C ARG A 72 19.84 -34.22 -29.14
N ASN A 73 19.79 -35.08 -28.13
CA ASN A 73 20.29 -34.77 -26.79
C ASN A 73 21.82 -34.84 -26.75
N LEU A 74 22.44 -33.81 -26.18
CA LEU A 74 23.86 -33.75 -25.89
C LEU A 74 24.06 -33.68 -24.38
N THR A 75 24.87 -34.61 -23.84
CA THR A 75 25.32 -34.57 -22.45
C THR A 75 26.82 -34.31 -22.41
N VAL A 76 27.24 -33.26 -21.72
CA VAL A 76 28.65 -32.90 -21.54
C VAL A 76 29.00 -32.98 -20.06
N VAL A 77 30.02 -33.75 -19.71
CA VAL A 77 30.42 -34.00 -18.32
C VAL A 77 31.91 -33.76 -18.16
N ALA A 78 32.31 -32.74 -17.41
CA ALA A 78 33.70 -32.50 -17.00
C ALA A 78 33.77 -32.52 -15.47
N ALA A 79 34.04 -33.68 -14.86
CA ALA A 79 33.80 -33.87 -13.43
C ALA A 79 34.59 -32.90 -12.52
N GLU A 80 35.80 -32.52 -12.92
CA GLU A 80 36.67 -31.59 -12.18
C GLU A 80 37.09 -30.37 -13.03
N GLY A 81 36.65 -30.31 -14.29
CA GLY A 81 37.08 -29.33 -15.29
C GLY A 81 36.02 -28.31 -15.68
N THR A 82 36.42 -27.37 -16.52
CA THR A 82 35.55 -26.36 -17.12
C THR A 82 34.98 -26.87 -18.44
N VAL A 83 33.68 -26.65 -18.67
CA VAL A 83 33.06 -26.83 -19.99
C VAL A 83 32.94 -25.47 -20.66
N THR A 84 33.56 -25.32 -21.82
CA THR A 84 33.44 -24.13 -22.67
C THR A 84 32.76 -24.52 -23.98
N ILE A 85 31.64 -23.86 -24.28
CA ILE A 85 30.98 -23.97 -25.59
C ILE A 85 31.06 -22.60 -26.26
N GLY A 86 31.76 -22.53 -27.39
CA GLY A 86 31.99 -21.27 -28.10
C GLY A 86 30.74 -20.75 -28.84
N SER A 87 30.00 -21.66 -29.47
CA SER A 87 28.73 -21.35 -30.15
C SER A 87 27.83 -22.59 -30.20
N LEU A 88 26.52 -22.35 -30.07
CA LEU A 88 25.46 -23.34 -30.17
C LEU A 88 24.62 -23.09 -31.43
N GLY A 89 25.17 -23.38 -32.61
CA GLY A 89 24.44 -23.21 -33.86
C GLY A 89 25.31 -22.79 -35.03
N SER A 90 24.65 -22.49 -36.15
CA SER A 90 25.27 -22.05 -37.40
C SER A 90 24.84 -20.61 -37.68
N ASP A 91 25.79 -19.75 -38.10
CA ASP A 91 25.57 -18.35 -38.51
C ASP A 91 24.72 -18.21 -39.81
N ASP A 92 24.13 -19.31 -40.30
CA ASP A 92 23.23 -19.31 -41.46
C ASP A 92 21.76 -19.29 -41.01
N ALA A 93 21.05 -18.21 -41.36
CA ALA A 93 19.64 -17.99 -40.98
C ALA A 93 18.64 -19.05 -41.50
N ASP A 94 19.13 -20.02 -42.28
CA ASP A 94 18.37 -21.17 -42.81
C ASP A 94 18.80 -22.52 -42.17
N ASP A 95 19.80 -22.57 -41.29
CA ASP A 95 20.29 -23.81 -40.68
C ASP A 95 19.49 -24.17 -39.42
N THR A 96 18.77 -25.29 -39.48
CA THR A 96 18.03 -25.91 -38.36
C THR A 96 18.95 -26.74 -37.45
N ASN A 97 20.17 -26.25 -37.22
CA ASN A 97 21.27 -27.04 -36.68
C ASN A 97 21.33 -27.03 -35.15
N ASP A 98 20.22 -27.35 -34.49
CA ASP A 98 19.98 -27.08 -33.07
C ASP A 98 20.09 -28.35 -32.18
N ALA A 99 20.64 -28.21 -30.96
CA ALA A 99 20.57 -29.28 -29.97
C ALA A 99 19.12 -29.48 -29.48
N ASN A 100 18.69 -30.72 -29.22
CA ASN A 100 17.39 -31.01 -28.60
C ASN A 100 17.43 -30.64 -27.11
N ASN A 101 18.00 -31.51 -26.27
CA ASN A 101 18.28 -31.17 -24.89
C ASN A 101 19.79 -31.04 -24.72
N LEU A 102 20.24 -29.97 -24.06
CA LEU A 102 21.62 -29.80 -23.65
C LEU A 102 21.70 -30.01 -22.14
N THR A 103 22.51 -30.97 -21.71
CA THR A 103 22.81 -31.21 -20.31
C THR A 103 24.31 -31.05 -20.07
N ILE A 104 24.69 -30.16 -19.17
CA ILE A 104 26.08 -29.91 -18.79
C ILE A 104 26.25 -30.18 -17.30
N THR A 105 27.28 -30.94 -16.95
CA THR A 105 27.72 -31.11 -15.55
C THR A 105 29.22 -30.87 -15.48
N ALA A 106 29.62 -29.85 -14.73
CA ALA A 106 31.02 -29.40 -14.72
C ALA A 106 31.45 -28.80 -13.38
N ALA A 107 32.75 -28.53 -13.24
CA ALA A 107 33.21 -27.63 -12.18
C ALA A 107 32.81 -26.18 -12.51
N ASN A 108 33.13 -25.68 -13.71
CA ASN A 108 32.66 -24.38 -14.20
C ASN A 108 32.05 -24.54 -15.61
N VAL A 109 31.15 -23.64 -15.99
CA VAL A 109 30.57 -23.61 -17.34
C VAL A 109 30.70 -22.22 -17.93
N LEU A 110 31.19 -22.14 -19.16
CA LEU A 110 31.22 -20.92 -19.97
C LEU A 110 30.50 -21.18 -21.29
N LEU A 111 29.43 -20.45 -21.53
CA LEU A 111 28.75 -20.36 -22.83
C LEU A 111 29.12 -18.99 -23.42
N ASP A 112 30.05 -18.97 -24.37
CA ASP A 112 30.59 -17.72 -24.97
C ASP A 112 29.71 -17.18 -26.11
N ASN A 113 28.61 -17.89 -26.44
CA ASN A 113 27.53 -17.54 -27.38
C ASN A 113 27.92 -16.55 -28.49
N THR A 114 29.04 -16.82 -29.16
CA THR A 114 29.65 -15.88 -30.13
C THR A 114 28.82 -15.65 -31.41
N ALA A 115 27.70 -16.37 -31.54
CA ALA A 115 26.62 -16.21 -32.52
C ALA A 115 25.29 -16.66 -31.87
N ASP A 116 24.15 -16.18 -32.39
CA ASP A 116 22.81 -16.53 -31.89
C ASP A 116 22.67 -18.05 -31.73
N GLY A 117 22.60 -18.50 -30.48
CA GLY A 117 22.55 -19.92 -30.15
C GLY A 117 21.13 -20.42 -30.02
N ARG A 118 20.83 -21.65 -30.43
CA ARG A 118 19.49 -22.25 -30.26
C ARG A 118 19.51 -23.69 -29.75
N ILE A 119 18.66 -23.94 -28.76
CA ILE A 119 18.36 -25.25 -28.19
C ILE A 119 16.85 -25.50 -28.40
N GLU A 120 16.49 -26.53 -29.17
CA GLU A 120 15.10 -26.87 -29.52
C GLU A 120 14.29 -27.51 -28.37
N GLY A 121 14.96 -27.95 -27.33
CA GLY A 121 14.37 -28.55 -26.13
C GLY A 121 14.90 -27.85 -24.88
N ASN A 122 15.26 -28.61 -23.86
CA ASN A 122 15.62 -28.06 -22.55
C ASN A 122 17.13 -27.81 -22.41
N LEU A 123 17.46 -26.76 -21.68
CA LEU A 123 18.81 -26.52 -21.15
C LEU A 123 18.86 -26.95 -19.69
N THR A 124 19.87 -27.75 -19.32
CA THR A 124 20.15 -28.12 -17.94
C THR A 124 21.63 -27.97 -17.65
N ILE A 125 21.99 -27.09 -16.72
CA ILE A 125 23.37 -26.88 -16.27
C ILE A 125 23.43 -27.17 -14.78
N THR A 126 24.41 -27.96 -14.37
CA THR A 126 24.75 -28.19 -12.96
C THR A 126 26.25 -28.05 -12.79
N ALA A 127 26.67 -26.90 -12.27
CA ALA A 127 28.06 -26.61 -11.96
C ALA A 127 28.28 -26.63 -10.44
N THR A 128 29.45 -27.08 -9.99
CA THR A 128 29.86 -26.93 -8.58
C THR A 128 30.55 -25.60 -8.30
N GLY A 129 31.03 -24.94 -9.35
CA GLY A 129 31.59 -23.59 -9.41
C GLY A 129 30.73 -22.73 -10.32
N ASP A 130 31.33 -21.77 -11.03
CA ASP A 130 30.58 -20.68 -11.66
C ASP A 130 29.98 -21.08 -13.02
N VAL A 131 28.85 -20.46 -13.38
CA VAL A 131 28.23 -20.53 -14.70
C VAL A 131 28.20 -19.12 -15.29
N ASP A 132 28.82 -18.96 -16.45
CA ASP A 132 28.82 -17.69 -17.20
C ASP A 132 28.21 -17.92 -18.59
N ASN A 133 27.16 -17.17 -18.90
CA ASN A 133 26.69 -16.96 -20.27
C ASN A 133 27.18 -15.59 -20.74
N ASN A 134 28.31 -15.59 -21.46
CA ASN A 134 28.99 -14.40 -21.91
C ASN A 134 28.74 -14.17 -23.40
N ASP A 135 28.51 -12.92 -23.81
CA ASP A 135 28.44 -12.52 -25.25
C ASP A 135 29.75 -11.83 -25.73
N ASN A 136 30.73 -11.57 -24.87
CA ASN A 136 32.04 -10.99 -25.25
C ASN A 136 31.99 -9.73 -26.17
N GLY A 137 30.85 -9.03 -26.21
CA GLY A 137 30.59 -7.87 -27.07
C GLY A 137 30.46 -8.19 -28.57
N GLY A 138 30.06 -9.42 -28.91
CA GLY A 138 29.93 -9.91 -30.29
C GLY A 138 28.66 -9.48 -31.02
N GLY A 139 27.63 -8.93 -30.39
CA GLY A 139 26.46 -8.44 -31.14
C GLY A 139 25.62 -9.55 -31.81
N GLY A 140 25.80 -10.81 -31.39
CA GLY A 140 24.84 -11.90 -31.57
C GLY A 140 24.18 -12.15 -30.22
N THR A 141 22.89 -11.86 -30.10
CA THR A 141 22.40 -11.12 -28.93
C THR A 141 21.72 -11.95 -27.84
N GLU A 142 21.41 -13.24 -28.03
CA GLU A 142 20.66 -14.04 -27.04
C GLU A 142 20.89 -15.56 -27.18
N LEU A 143 20.93 -16.31 -26.07
CA LEU A 143 20.77 -17.77 -26.07
C LEU A 143 19.29 -18.15 -26.13
N ASN A 144 18.86 -18.83 -27.19
CA ASN A 144 17.47 -19.26 -27.37
C ASN A 144 17.25 -20.71 -26.90
N VAL A 145 16.22 -20.95 -26.09
CA VAL A 145 15.81 -22.28 -25.59
C VAL A 145 14.31 -22.47 -25.80
N ASP A 146 13.89 -23.40 -26.66
CA ASP A 146 12.47 -23.66 -26.96
C ASP A 146 11.76 -24.46 -25.84
N GLY A 147 12.52 -25.17 -25.01
CA GLY A 147 12.03 -25.85 -23.82
C GLY A 147 12.17 -24.98 -22.56
N ALA A 148 12.44 -25.62 -21.43
CA ALA A 148 12.75 -24.95 -20.17
C ALA A 148 14.27 -24.87 -19.96
N ALA A 149 14.72 -23.87 -19.19
CA ALA A 149 16.11 -23.72 -18.78
C ALA A 149 16.22 -23.89 -17.26
N SER A 150 17.12 -24.77 -16.82
CA SER A 150 17.47 -24.96 -15.41
C SER A 150 18.99 -24.82 -15.26
N ILE A 151 19.43 -23.82 -14.51
CA ILE A 151 20.85 -23.47 -14.37
C ILE A 151 21.19 -23.42 -12.89
N ALA A 152 22.18 -24.21 -12.48
CA ALA A 152 22.68 -24.21 -11.12
C ALA A 152 24.19 -24.07 -11.08
N GLY A 153 24.71 -23.23 -10.19
CA GLY A 153 26.13 -22.94 -10.03
C GLY A 153 26.47 -22.39 -8.65
N ASN A 154 27.74 -22.06 -8.44
CA ASN A 154 28.19 -21.28 -7.28
C ASN A 154 27.76 -19.82 -7.45
N ASN A 155 28.24 -19.18 -8.52
CA ASN A 155 27.68 -17.96 -9.09
C ASN A 155 27.05 -18.27 -10.45
N VAL A 156 26.02 -17.53 -10.85
CA VAL A 156 25.42 -17.62 -12.18
C VAL A 156 25.30 -16.23 -12.82
N ASP A 157 26.08 -16.00 -13.86
CA ASP A 157 26.07 -14.76 -14.63
C ASP A 157 25.38 -14.97 -15.99
N LEU A 158 24.32 -14.20 -16.24
CA LEU A 158 23.54 -14.20 -17.48
C LEU A 158 23.76 -12.89 -18.25
N ASP A 159 24.97 -12.72 -18.76
CA ASP A 159 25.42 -11.49 -19.40
C ASP A 159 25.08 -11.39 -20.90
N GLY A 160 24.96 -12.53 -21.59
CA GLY A 160 24.72 -12.64 -23.04
C GLY A 160 23.27 -12.75 -23.48
N GLY A 161 22.31 -12.46 -22.58
CA GLY A 161 20.89 -12.63 -22.83
C GLY A 161 20.43 -14.09 -22.88
N LEU A 162 19.19 -14.34 -22.47
CA LEU A 162 18.59 -15.68 -22.41
C LEU A 162 17.10 -15.59 -22.73
N VAL A 163 16.70 -16.22 -23.84
CA VAL A 163 15.30 -16.28 -24.27
C VAL A 163 14.81 -17.72 -24.23
N VAL A 164 13.79 -17.98 -23.41
CA VAL A 164 13.28 -19.33 -23.14
C VAL A 164 11.79 -19.37 -23.42
N THR A 165 11.31 -20.32 -24.22
CA THR A 165 9.87 -20.47 -24.50
C THR A 165 9.13 -21.14 -23.34
N GLY A 166 9.82 -21.98 -22.55
CA GLY A 166 9.33 -22.54 -21.30
C GLY A 166 9.64 -21.64 -20.09
N SER A 167 9.80 -22.28 -18.93
CA SER A 167 10.20 -21.61 -17.68
C SER A 167 11.72 -21.52 -17.53
N VAL A 168 12.17 -20.52 -16.78
CA VAL A 168 13.56 -20.35 -16.37
C VAL A 168 13.66 -20.60 -14.88
N THR A 169 14.64 -21.40 -14.47
CA THR A 169 15.00 -21.59 -13.06
C THR A 169 16.50 -21.46 -12.91
N VAL A 170 16.93 -20.50 -12.10
CA VAL A 170 18.34 -20.27 -11.77
C VAL A 170 18.52 -20.43 -10.27
N THR A 171 19.52 -21.20 -9.87
CA THR A 171 19.89 -21.38 -8.47
C THR A 171 21.40 -21.20 -8.30
N ALA A 172 21.79 -20.20 -7.52
CA ALA A 172 23.17 -19.95 -7.15
C ALA A 172 23.39 -20.28 -5.67
N LEU A 173 24.58 -20.74 -5.32
CA LEU A 173 24.99 -20.83 -3.91
C LEU A 173 25.26 -19.44 -3.34
N GLN A 174 25.79 -18.54 -4.16
CA GLN A 174 26.13 -17.16 -3.83
C GLN A 174 25.30 -16.22 -4.70
N ASP A 175 25.84 -15.72 -5.82
CA ASP A 175 25.24 -14.63 -6.58
C ASP A 175 24.57 -15.07 -7.89
N ILE A 176 23.53 -14.34 -8.28
CA ILE A 176 23.00 -14.32 -9.64
C ILE A 176 23.20 -12.92 -10.23
N GLY A 177 24.00 -12.83 -11.29
CA GLY A 177 24.19 -11.64 -12.08
C GLY A 177 23.38 -11.69 -13.39
N ILE A 178 22.74 -10.58 -13.76
CA ILE A 178 22.11 -10.42 -15.07
C ILE A 178 22.62 -9.11 -15.70
N GLY A 179 23.40 -9.22 -16.77
CA GLY A 179 24.00 -8.06 -17.45
C GLY A 179 25.08 -7.31 -16.66
N VAL A 180 25.58 -7.86 -15.55
CA VAL A 180 26.52 -7.21 -14.62
C VAL A 180 27.92 -7.02 -15.25
N GLY A 181 28.29 -7.86 -16.23
CA GLY A 181 29.61 -7.81 -16.89
C GLY A 181 29.68 -7.11 -18.24
N THR A 182 28.55 -6.67 -18.82
CA THR A 182 28.49 -6.24 -20.24
C THR A 182 28.02 -4.79 -20.44
N ALA A 183 28.39 -4.22 -21.59
CA ALA A 183 27.94 -2.88 -22.01
C ALA A 183 26.65 -2.94 -22.87
N ILE A 184 26.07 -4.13 -23.06
CA ILE A 184 24.88 -4.44 -23.85
C ILE A 184 23.95 -5.24 -22.92
N GLN A 185 22.64 -4.94 -22.94
CA GLN A 185 21.66 -5.49 -21.99
C GLN A 185 21.57 -7.01 -22.09
N GLY A 186 21.93 -7.73 -21.02
CA GLY A 186 21.73 -9.18 -20.91
C GLY A 186 20.31 -9.47 -20.45
N ASN A 187 19.33 -9.44 -21.35
CA ASN A 187 17.92 -9.63 -20.98
C ASN A 187 17.58 -11.10 -20.74
N VAL A 188 16.70 -11.38 -19.77
CA VAL A 188 16.16 -12.73 -19.55
C VAL A 188 14.67 -12.72 -19.83
N THR A 189 14.25 -13.47 -20.84
CA THR A 189 12.84 -13.61 -21.21
C THR A 189 12.40 -15.07 -21.10
N ALA A 190 11.28 -15.31 -20.43
CA ALA A 190 10.64 -16.62 -20.36
C ALA A 190 9.22 -16.59 -20.94
N GLY A 191 8.80 -17.68 -21.58
CA GLY A 191 7.41 -17.91 -21.95
C GLY A 191 6.58 -18.35 -20.75
N GLY A 192 7.17 -19.09 -19.81
CA GLY A 192 6.58 -19.51 -18.53
C GLY A 192 7.19 -18.76 -17.33
N ASP A 193 7.14 -19.39 -16.16
CA ASP A 193 7.63 -18.80 -14.91
C ASP A 193 9.14 -18.52 -14.92
N ILE A 194 9.57 -17.51 -14.17
CA ILE A 194 10.98 -17.23 -13.86
C ILE A 194 11.19 -17.39 -12.36
N ILE A 195 12.17 -18.20 -11.96
CA ILE A 195 12.54 -18.42 -10.56
C ILE A 195 14.03 -18.20 -10.42
N LEU A 196 14.43 -17.19 -9.65
CA LEU A 196 15.81 -16.89 -9.31
C LEU A 196 16.00 -17.09 -7.80
N THR A 197 16.98 -17.91 -7.41
CA THR A 197 17.31 -18.16 -6.01
C THR A 197 18.81 -18.08 -5.79
N ALA A 198 19.25 -17.03 -5.12
CA ALA A 198 20.62 -16.77 -4.69
C ALA A 198 20.82 -17.09 -3.19
N ASP A 199 22.06 -17.02 -2.71
CA ASP A 199 22.48 -17.26 -1.30
C ASP A 199 22.02 -18.61 -0.71
N LEU A 200 22.01 -19.69 -1.50
CA LEU A 200 21.53 -20.97 -1.00
C LEU A 200 22.42 -21.56 0.13
N ASP A 201 23.67 -21.10 0.26
CA ASP A 201 24.54 -21.51 1.37
C ASP A 201 24.29 -20.74 2.68
N LEU A 202 23.49 -19.66 2.61
CA LEU A 202 22.97 -18.87 3.72
C LEU A 202 24.06 -18.25 4.60
N ASP A 203 25.19 -17.88 4.00
CA ASP A 203 26.28 -17.23 4.72
C ASP A 203 26.18 -15.69 4.74
N GLY A 204 25.27 -15.14 3.94
CA GLY A 204 24.89 -13.73 3.95
C GLY A 204 25.66 -12.88 2.95
N ASP A 205 26.30 -13.48 1.94
CA ASP A 205 27.03 -12.75 0.90
C ASP A 205 26.43 -12.84 -0.51
N GLY A 206 25.42 -13.69 -0.73
CA GLY A 206 24.80 -13.88 -2.05
C GLY A 206 23.56 -13.02 -2.34
N GLY A 207 23.48 -12.40 -3.51
CA GLY A 207 22.34 -11.58 -3.94
C GLY A 207 21.89 -11.83 -5.38
N VAL A 208 20.84 -11.12 -5.79
CA VAL A 208 20.47 -10.98 -7.20
C VAL A 208 20.78 -9.56 -7.64
N GLU A 209 21.64 -9.40 -8.64
CA GLU A 209 22.01 -8.11 -9.21
C GLU A 209 21.70 -8.09 -10.71
N MET A 210 20.87 -7.15 -11.13
CA MET A 210 20.58 -6.88 -12.54
C MET A 210 21.18 -5.53 -12.95
N ASN A 211 21.89 -5.48 -14.07
CA ASN A 211 22.49 -4.25 -14.58
C ASN A 211 21.90 -3.81 -15.92
N SER A 212 21.03 -2.80 -15.89
CA SER A 212 20.35 -2.25 -17.07
C SER A 212 19.73 -3.35 -17.96
N ALA A 213 19.18 -4.39 -17.34
CA ALA A 213 18.68 -5.60 -17.99
C ALA A 213 17.20 -5.80 -17.66
N ASP A 214 16.47 -6.40 -18.61
CA ASP A 214 15.05 -6.69 -18.45
C ASP A 214 14.85 -8.16 -18.00
N LEU A 215 13.95 -8.37 -17.03
CA LEU A 215 13.50 -9.70 -16.62
C LEU A 215 12.02 -9.89 -16.93
N ILE A 216 11.70 -10.65 -17.97
CA ILE A 216 10.34 -10.70 -18.54
C ILE A 216 9.76 -12.12 -18.52
N SER A 217 8.64 -12.33 -17.84
CA SER A 217 7.82 -13.55 -17.94
C SER A 217 6.54 -13.29 -18.72
N ASN A 218 6.46 -13.80 -19.94
CA ASN A 218 5.34 -13.50 -20.84
C ASN A 218 3.99 -14.10 -20.38
N THR A 219 4.01 -15.27 -19.74
CA THR A 219 2.77 -15.96 -19.31
C THR A 219 2.86 -16.58 -17.91
N GLY A 220 3.98 -16.42 -17.22
CA GLY A 220 4.26 -17.00 -15.91
C GLY A 220 4.28 -15.96 -14.79
N ASP A 221 4.57 -16.44 -13.59
CA ASP A 221 4.92 -15.61 -12.44
C ASP A 221 6.45 -15.41 -12.38
N ILE A 222 6.91 -14.38 -11.66
CA ILE A 222 8.33 -14.15 -11.39
C ILE A 222 8.55 -14.28 -9.88
N THR A 223 9.56 -15.06 -9.48
CA THR A 223 9.99 -15.19 -8.09
C THR A 223 11.49 -14.95 -7.99
N ILE A 224 11.89 -14.00 -7.14
CA ILE A 224 13.29 -13.66 -6.86
C ILE A 224 13.52 -13.79 -5.36
N THR A 225 14.57 -14.52 -4.97
CA THR A 225 14.97 -14.68 -3.58
C THR A 225 16.49 -14.58 -3.47
N GLY A 226 17.00 -13.74 -2.55
CA GLY A 226 18.44 -13.59 -2.28
C GLY A 226 18.69 -12.61 -1.13
N GLN A 227 19.90 -12.61 -0.54
CA GLN A 227 20.29 -11.61 0.46
C GLN A 227 20.57 -10.31 -0.27
N GLY A 228 19.50 -9.55 -0.53
CA GLY A 228 19.53 -8.33 -1.31
C GLY A 228 19.16 -8.57 -2.76
N VAL A 229 18.23 -7.77 -3.22
CA VAL A 229 17.74 -7.81 -4.59
C VAL A 229 17.90 -6.41 -5.18
N VAL A 230 18.82 -6.31 -6.11
CA VAL A 230 19.12 -5.08 -6.83
C VAL A 230 18.68 -5.28 -8.28
N VAL A 231 17.51 -4.74 -8.62
CA VAL A 231 16.86 -4.99 -9.90
C VAL A 231 16.34 -3.70 -10.52
N ASP A 232 15.96 -3.75 -11.79
CA ASP A 232 15.48 -2.60 -12.55
C ASP A 232 14.11 -2.95 -13.15
N ASP A 233 14.06 -3.29 -14.44
CA ASP A 233 12.84 -3.67 -15.16
C ASP A 233 12.47 -5.16 -14.93
N VAL A 234 11.39 -5.42 -14.17
CA VAL A 234 10.84 -6.77 -13.95
C VAL A 234 9.36 -6.83 -14.36
N ASP A 235 9.07 -7.65 -15.37
CA ASP A 235 7.78 -7.65 -16.08
C ASP A 235 7.11 -9.02 -16.10
N ALA A 236 5.94 -9.14 -15.45
CA ALA A 236 5.01 -10.26 -15.59
C ALA A 236 3.65 -9.77 -16.15
N PRO A 237 3.59 -9.36 -17.44
CA PRO A 237 2.48 -8.57 -17.99
C PRO A 237 1.19 -9.36 -18.26
N ALA A 238 1.20 -10.70 -18.14
CA ALA A 238 0.00 -11.49 -18.33
C ALA A 238 -1.00 -11.27 -17.19
N ALA A 239 -2.30 -11.28 -17.53
CA ALA A 239 -3.35 -11.06 -16.55
C ALA A 239 -3.34 -12.13 -15.44
N GLY A 240 -3.47 -11.68 -14.19
CA GLY A 240 -3.49 -12.48 -12.98
C GLY A 240 -2.11 -12.92 -12.48
N LYS A 241 -1.03 -12.37 -13.03
CA LYS A 241 0.34 -12.76 -12.66
C LYS A 241 0.91 -11.98 -11.49
N THR A 242 1.89 -12.59 -10.87
CA THR A 242 2.50 -12.14 -9.63
C THR A 242 4.01 -12.01 -9.81
N ILE A 243 4.55 -10.91 -9.31
CA ILE A 243 5.98 -10.79 -9.01
C ILE A 243 6.13 -10.94 -7.50
N THR A 244 6.93 -11.91 -7.08
CA THR A 244 7.30 -12.11 -5.67
C THR A 244 8.79 -11.86 -5.52
N ILE A 245 9.17 -10.95 -4.63
CA ILE A 245 10.58 -10.65 -4.33
C ILE A 245 10.79 -10.78 -2.82
N ASP A 246 11.73 -11.63 -2.44
CA ASP A 246 12.19 -11.81 -1.06
C ASP A 246 13.67 -11.40 -0.97
N GLY A 247 13.92 -10.20 -0.45
CA GLY A 247 15.24 -9.62 -0.21
C GLY A 247 15.94 -10.14 1.04
N LEU A 248 15.28 -11.04 1.80
CA LEU A 248 15.78 -11.65 3.02
C LEU A 248 16.30 -10.60 4.02
N ASP A 249 17.53 -10.72 4.52
CA ASP A 249 18.10 -9.80 5.52
C ASP A 249 18.50 -8.42 4.94
N LEU A 250 18.45 -8.25 3.62
CA LEU A 250 18.75 -6.98 2.94
C LEU A 250 17.50 -6.43 2.23
N GLY A 251 17.68 -5.37 1.43
CA GLY A 251 16.59 -4.59 0.83
C GLY A 251 16.25 -5.00 -0.60
N ILE A 252 15.23 -4.33 -1.13
CA ILE A 252 14.86 -4.34 -2.55
C ILE A 252 15.11 -2.93 -3.08
N ASP A 253 16.14 -2.77 -3.91
CA ASP A 253 16.62 -1.47 -4.36
C ASP A 253 16.95 -1.46 -5.85
N ALA A 254 16.99 -0.26 -6.42
CA ALA A 254 17.32 -0.03 -7.81
C ALA A 254 18.83 -0.05 -8.04
N GLN A 255 19.24 -0.45 -9.24
CA GLN A 255 20.65 -0.68 -9.52
C GLN A 255 21.51 0.60 -9.65
N ASN A 256 20.94 1.76 -9.98
CA ASN A 256 21.79 2.87 -10.44
C ASN A 256 21.46 4.24 -9.82
N SER A 257 22.49 5.10 -9.64
CA SER A 257 22.29 6.44 -9.05
C SER A 257 21.49 7.43 -9.92
N THR A 258 21.07 7.02 -11.12
CA THR A 258 20.24 7.79 -12.06
C THR A 258 18.79 7.33 -12.11
N ASP A 259 18.51 6.14 -11.59
CA ASP A 259 17.23 5.47 -11.47
C ASP A 259 17.17 4.87 -10.06
N ASP A 260 16.58 5.64 -9.16
CA ASP A 260 16.58 5.35 -7.73
C ASP A 260 15.40 4.46 -7.33
N VAL A 261 14.69 3.83 -8.26
CA VAL A 261 13.51 3.02 -7.98
C VAL A 261 13.45 1.77 -8.85
N VAL A 262 13.01 0.65 -8.26
CA VAL A 262 12.79 -0.62 -8.99
C VAL A 262 11.48 -0.56 -9.77
N ASP A 263 11.48 -0.86 -11.07
CA ASP A 263 10.30 -0.83 -11.93
C ASP A 263 9.64 -2.22 -12.08
N LEU A 264 8.45 -2.41 -11.49
CA LEU A 264 7.73 -3.69 -11.48
C LEU A 264 6.38 -3.63 -12.22
N LEU A 265 6.17 -4.50 -13.20
CA LEU A 265 4.90 -4.62 -13.92
C LEU A 265 4.24 -6.00 -13.71
N ALA A 266 3.22 -6.06 -12.84
CA ALA A 266 2.37 -7.23 -12.68
C ALA A 266 1.00 -6.88 -12.10
N ASP A 267 0.00 -7.75 -12.29
CA ASP A 267 -1.32 -7.59 -11.67
C ASP A 267 -1.25 -7.67 -10.13
N ASN A 268 -0.32 -8.47 -9.59
CA ASN A 268 -0.08 -8.63 -8.16
C ASN A 268 1.41 -8.50 -7.82
N LEU A 269 1.72 -7.87 -6.69
CA LEU A 269 3.06 -7.82 -6.09
C LEU A 269 3.05 -8.38 -4.67
N ASP A 270 4.10 -9.13 -4.34
CA ASP A 270 4.38 -9.64 -3.01
C ASP A 270 5.86 -9.39 -2.69
N LEU A 271 6.13 -8.43 -1.81
CA LEU A 271 7.48 -7.90 -1.55
C LEU A 271 7.84 -8.07 -0.08
N ASP A 272 8.88 -8.84 0.23
CA ASP A 272 9.35 -9.05 1.59
C ASP A 272 10.87 -8.75 1.68
N ALA A 273 11.30 -8.00 2.69
CA ALA A 273 12.72 -7.66 2.90
C ALA A 273 12.97 -7.16 4.33
N ALA A 274 14.12 -7.39 4.94
CA ALA A 274 14.42 -6.81 6.25
C ALA A 274 14.78 -5.31 6.13
N ASP A 275 15.47 -4.94 5.07
CA ASP A 275 15.92 -3.57 4.79
C ASP A 275 14.92 -2.83 3.87
N PRO A 276 15.18 -1.57 3.44
CA PRO A 276 14.21 -0.80 2.68
C PRO A 276 13.68 -1.49 1.41
N ILE A 277 12.40 -1.22 1.11
CA ILE A 277 11.75 -1.57 -0.16
C ILE A 277 11.45 -0.25 -0.89
N ASN A 278 11.98 -0.08 -2.10
CA ASN A 278 11.76 1.12 -2.91
C ASN A 278 11.37 0.77 -4.35
N VAL A 279 10.07 0.88 -4.64
CA VAL A 279 9.47 0.31 -5.86
C VAL A 279 8.54 1.30 -6.55
N GLU A 280 8.62 1.34 -7.87
CA GLU A 280 7.66 1.91 -8.79
C GLU A 280 6.96 0.75 -9.50
N THR A 281 5.64 0.84 -9.63
CA THR A 281 4.87 -0.29 -10.15
C THR A 281 3.62 0.15 -10.87
N ALA A 282 3.04 -0.75 -11.68
CA ALA A 282 1.70 -0.62 -12.22
C ALA A 282 0.83 -1.82 -11.80
N SER A 283 0.63 -2.00 -10.49
CA SER A 283 -0.08 -3.16 -9.93
C SER A 283 -1.46 -2.83 -9.36
N GLY A 284 -2.38 -3.81 -9.45
CA GLY A 284 -3.72 -3.75 -8.88
C GLY A 284 -3.79 -4.31 -7.46
N ASN A 285 -2.80 -5.09 -7.03
CA ASN A 285 -2.77 -5.70 -5.70
C ASN A 285 -1.33 -5.72 -5.20
N ILE A 286 -1.06 -5.02 -4.10
CA ILE A 286 0.29 -4.81 -3.58
C ILE A 286 0.31 -5.28 -2.13
N ASN A 287 1.15 -6.27 -1.85
CA ASN A 287 1.54 -6.67 -0.51
C ASN A 287 3.03 -6.38 -0.30
N ALA A 288 3.39 -5.68 0.76
CA ALA A 288 4.78 -5.38 1.08
C ALA A 288 5.07 -5.50 2.58
N ALA A 289 6.13 -6.18 2.99
CA ALA A 289 6.50 -6.26 4.39
C ALA A 289 8.00 -6.08 4.63
N THR A 290 8.31 -5.46 5.77
CA THR A 290 9.68 -5.36 6.28
C THR A 290 9.79 -5.68 7.76
N ASP A 291 10.92 -6.27 8.17
CA ASP A 291 11.16 -6.67 9.56
C ASP A 291 12.52 -6.25 10.18
N GLY A 292 13.39 -5.61 9.41
CA GLY A 292 14.71 -5.13 9.87
C GLY A 292 14.72 -3.64 10.25
N PHE A 293 15.66 -3.27 11.13
CA PHE A 293 15.72 -2.00 11.90
C PHE A 293 15.71 -0.68 11.08
N ALA A 294 15.76 -0.75 9.75
CA ALA A 294 15.74 0.39 8.82
C ALA A 294 14.76 0.19 7.64
N GLY A 295 13.83 -0.78 7.72
CA GLY A 295 13.01 -1.26 6.61
C GLY A 295 11.86 -0.34 6.16
N THR A 296 12.12 0.91 5.79
CA THR A 296 11.08 1.78 5.20
C THR A 296 10.53 1.17 3.90
N ILE A 297 9.19 1.21 3.75
CA ILE A 297 8.49 0.80 2.52
C ILE A 297 8.11 2.07 1.75
N THR A 298 8.60 2.22 0.52
CA THR A 298 8.22 3.29 -0.40
C THR A 298 7.73 2.71 -1.71
N ILE A 299 6.47 2.98 -2.04
CA ILE A 299 5.82 2.48 -3.26
C ILE A 299 5.19 3.63 -4.04
N LYS A 300 5.54 3.73 -5.32
CA LYS A 300 4.90 4.61 -6.29
C LYS A 300 4.12 3.78 -7.30
N ASN A 301 2.79 3.81 -7.22
CA ASN A 301 1.95 3.03 -8.11
C ASN A 301 1.41 3.89 -9.27
N ILE A 302 1.84 3.63 -10.49
CA ILE A 302 1.50 4.32 -11.73
C ILE A 302 0.70 3.40 -12.66
N ILE A 303 -0.44 2.90 -12.18
CA ILE A 303 -1.31 2.08 -13.01
C ILE A 303 -1.93 2.91 -14.16
N GLY A 304 -1.47 2.66 -15.39
CA GLY A 304 -1.80 3.43 -16.60
C GLY A 304 -3.24 3.29 -17.14
N GLY A 305 -4.18 2.78 -16.35
CA GLY A 305 -5.57 2.54 -16.75
C GLY A 305 -6.55 3.44 -15.99
N VAL A 306 -7.37 4.22 -16.69
CA VAL A 306 -8.44 5.03 -16.07
C VAL A 306 -9.38 4.12 -15.27
N GLY A 307 -9.33 4.22 -13.94
CA GLY A 307 -10.28 3.56 -13.04
C GLY A 307 -9.92 2.15 -12.59
N ALA A 308 -8.65 1.72 -12.67
CA ALA A 308 -8.21 0.45 -12.09
C ALA A 308 -8.26 0.54 -10.55
N ALA A 309 -8.97 -0.40 -9.92
CA ALA A 309 -8.99 -0.51 -8.47
C ALA A 309 -7.67 -1.10 -7.97
N VAL A 310 -7.16 -0.57 -6.87
CA VAL A 310 -5.90 -0.97 -6.25
C VAL A 310 -6.20 -1.47 -4.84
N ILE A 311 -5.61 -2.60 -4.46
CA ILE A 311 -5.59 -3.10 -3.09
C ILE A 311 -4.17 -2.97 -2.57
N PHE A 312 -4.03 -2.41 -1.37
CA PHE A 312 -2.74 -2.21 -0.73
C PHE A 312 -2.75 -2.78 0.68
N GLU A 313 -1.76 -3.63 0.97
CA GLU A 313 -1.44 -4.21 2.26
C GLU A 313 0.05 -3.96 2.51
N ALA A 314 0.41 -3.46 3.70
CA ALA A 314 1.82 -3.31 4.03
C ALA A 314 2.09 -3.41 5.53
N THR A 315 3.21 -4.04 5.90
CA THR A 315 3.63 -4.16 7.31
C THR A 315 5.10 -3.79 7.47
N ALA A 316 5.40 -2.71 8.20
CA ALA A 316 6.75 -2.37 8.60
C ALA A 316 6.92 -2.68 10.09
N ALA A 317 7.71 -3.71 10.43
CA ALA A 317 7.82 -4.23 11.80
C ALA A 317 8.95 -3.60 12.63
N ALA A 318 9.83 -2.82 12.00
CA ALA A 318 10.92 -2.16 12.67
C ALA A 318 10.55 -0.78 13.24
N GLU A 319 11.28 -0.42 14.30
CA GLU A 319 11.25 0.91 14.91
C GLU A 319 11.59 1.97 13.85
N ASP A 320 10.82 3.06 13.83
CA ASP A 320 10.93 4.18 12.88
C ASP A 320 10.75 3.83 11.39
N ALA A 321 10.29 2.62 11.05
CA ALA A 321 10.10 2.22 9.65
C ALA A 321 8.80 2.80 9.07
N ASP A 322 8.94 3.81 8.22
CA ASP A 322 7.80 4.45 7.54
C ASP A 322 7.19 3.58 6.42
N ILE A 323 5.90 3.80 6.16
CA ILE A 323 5.20 3.30 4.97
C ILE A 323 4.73 4.49 4.14
N ASN A 324 5.23 4.61 2.92
CA ASN A 324 4.89 5.66 1.97
C ASN A 324 4.29 5.05 0.70
N LEU A 325 3.02 5.36 0.42
CA LEU A 325 2.35 4.98 -0.83
C LEU A 325 1.93 6.23 -1.60
N ASP A 326 2.41 6.38 -2.84
CA ASP A 326 1.93 7.35 -3.82
C ASP A 326 1.18 6.64 -4.96
N ASN A 327 -0.15 6.53 -4.85
CA ASN A 327 -0.98 5.88 -5.85
C ASN A 327 -1.53 6.88 -6.87
N GLN A 328 -1.01 6.85 -8.09
CA GLN A 328 -1.41 7.75 -9.18
C GLN A 328 -2.62 7.22 -9.98
N SER A 329 -3.27 6.15 -9.48
CA SER A 329 -4.55 5.68 -10.04
C SER A 329 -5.68 6.65 -9.70
N ALA A 330 -6.51 6.94 -10.71
CA ALA A 330 -7.80 7.59 -10.52
C ALA A 330 -8.92 6.62 -10.07
N GLY A 331 -8.62 5.31 -9.96
CA GLY A 331 -9.55 4.31 -9.45
C GLY A 331 -9.67 4.32 -7.92
N LEU A 332 -10.46 3.39 -7.37
CA LEU A 332 -10.57 3.20 -5.92
C LEU A 332 -9.29 2.54 -5.38
N LEU A 333 -8.63 3.20 -4.43
CA LEU A 333 -7.60 2.58 -3.59
C LEU A 333 -8.26 1.98 -2.33
N THR A 334 -8.09 0.68 -2.11
CA THR A 334 -8.52 -0.01 -0.89
C THR A 334 -7.30 -0.34 -0.03
N ILE A 335 -7.26 0.19 1.18
CA ILE A 335 -6.16 0.01 2.13
C ILE A 335 -6.59 -1.01 3.19
N ASN A 336 -5.87 -2.12 3.24
CA ASN A 336 -6.13 -3.25 4.11
C ASN A 336 -4.93 -3.47 5.04
N ALA A 337 -5.20 -3.83 6.29
CA ALA A 337 -4.22 -4.35 7.24
C ALA A 337 -2.86 -3.62 7.29
N THR A 338 -2.82 -2.33 6.97
CA THR A 338 -1.56 -1.58 6.86
C THR A 338 -1.05 -1.22 8.23
N LYS A 339 0.21 -1.55 8.54
CA LYS A 339 0.74 -1.39 9.89
C LYS A 339 2.20 -0.95 9.91
N ALA A 340 2.50 0.11 10.64
CA ALA A 340 3.86 0.54 10.93
C ALA A 340 4.12 0.46 12.44
N HIS A 341 5.18 -0.23 12.82
CA HIS A 341 5.59 -0.48 14.20
C HIS A 341 6.62 0.55 14.66
N GLY A 342 6.19 1.80 14.81
CA GLY A 342 7.06 2.88 15.28
C GLY A 342 7.40 3.94 14.22
N GLY A 343 7.01 3.75 12.94
CA GLY A 343 7.13 4.75 11.88
C GLY A 343 5.81 5.43 11.48
N ASP A 344 5.92 6.42 10.60
CA ASP A 344 4.79 7.15 9.99
C ASP A 344 4.16 6.34 8.84
N ILE A 345 2.86 6.56 8.62
CA ILE A 345 2.15 6.02 7.44
C ILE A 345 1.62 7.19 6.60
N ASN A 346 2.16 7.34 5.39
CA ASN A 346 1.74 8.36 4.43
C ASN A 346 1.16 7.70 3.18
N ILE A 347 -0.12 7.92 2.94
CA ILE A 347 -0.84 7.37 1.78
C ILE A 347 -1.46 8.51 0.99
N ALA A 348 -1.13 8.57 -0.30
CA ALA A 348 -1.76 9.47 -1.23
C ALA A 348 -2.37 8.70 -2.42
N SER A 349 -3.53 9.16 -2.89
CA SER A 349 -4.16 8.64 -4.09
C SER A 349 -4.71 9.75 -4.97
N ASP A 350 -4.65 9.56 -6.30
CA ASP A 350 -5.30 10.45 -7.27
C ASP A 350 -6.81 10.14 -7.47
N GLY A 351 -7.38 9.23 -6.67
CA GLY A 351 -8.77 8.77 -6.75
C GLY A 351 -9.39 8.56 -5.37
N ALA A 352 -10.55 7.90 -5.34
CA ALA A 352 -11.25 7.56 -4.10
C ALA A 352 -10.43 6.62 -3.21
N ILE A 353 -10.61 6.71 -1.89
CA ILE A 353 -9.89 5.87 -0.93
C ILE A 353 -10.89 5.16 -0.01
N GLN A 354 -10.75 3.84 0.13
CA GLN A 354 -11.42 3.06 1.16
C GLN A 354 -10.37 2.56 2.15
N VAL A 355 -10.48 2.98 3.41
CA VAL A 355 -9.64 2.47 4.49
C VAL A 355 -10.39 1.40 5.27
N ASN A 356 -9.90 0.18 5.20
CA ASN A 356 -10.38 -0.91 6.05
C ASN A 356 -9.60 -0.94 7.36
N ARG A 357 -8.27 -0.82 7.31
CA ARG A 357 -7.40 -0.77 8.50
C ARG A 357 -6.06 -0.10 8.22
N ILE A 358 -5.69 0.86 9.08
CA ILE A 358 -4.34 1.43 9.19
C ILE A 358 -4.00 1.54 10.68
N ASP A 359 -2.83 1.02 11.09
CA ASP A 359 -2.33 1.15 12.46
C ASP A 359 -0.87 1.65 12.45
N ALA A 360 -0.64 2.90 12.85
CA ALA A 360 0.70 3.41 13.16
C ALA A 360 0.84 3.48 14.69
N GLU A 361 1.26 2.36 15.29
CA GLU A 361 1.26 2.17 16.73
C GLU A 361 2.51 1.40 17.18
N ASP A 362 2.99 1.71 18.38
CA ASP A 362 4.11 1.01 18.97
C ASP A 362 3.82 -0.50 19.15
N ALA A 363 4.73 -1.34 18.66
CA ALA A 363 4.78 -2.76 19.02
C ALA A 363 5.21 -2.86 20.49
N GLY A 364 4.25 -2.81 21.41
CA GLY A 364 4.41 -2.94 22.86
C GLY A 364 5.84 -3.10 23.40
N GLU A 365 6.37 -2.01 23.98
CA GLU A 365 7.52 -1.98 24.91
C GLU A 365 8.65 -3.01 24.66
N ILE A 366 9.27 -3.05 23.47
CA ILE A 366 10.49 -3.87 23.34
C ILE A 366 11.68 -3.22 24.07
N ASN A 367 11.74 -1.89 24.21
CA ASN A 367 12.90 -1.21 24.82
C ASN A 367 12.61 -0.07 25.82
N GLY A 368 11.35 0.23 26.16
CA GLY A 368 11.02 1.27 27.15
C GLY A 368 11.40 2.70 26.71
N PHE A 369 11.71 2.90 25.43
CA PHE A 369 11.59 4.17 24.73
C PHE A 369 10.28 4.07 23.97
N THR A 370 9.25 4.79 24.41
CA THR A 370 8.17 5.17 23.51
C THR A 370 8.74 6.28 22.63
N ASP A 371 8.85 6.04 21.33
CA ASP A 371 9.03 7.14 20.40
C ASP A 371 7.64 7.70 20.12
N ASP A 372 7.31 8.83 20.77
CA ASP A 372 5.92 9.27 20.94
C ASP A 372 5.33 9.99 19.69
N THR A 373 5.77 9.69 18.45
CA THR A 373 5.51 10.57 17.28
C THR A 373 4.94 9.95 16.00
N GLN A 374 4.42 8.72 15.99
CA GLN A 374 3.88 8.11 14.77
C GLN A 374 2.61 8.80 14.28
N THR A 375 2.61 9.20 13.02
CA THR A 375 1.52 9.89 12.35
C THR A 375 0.94 9.07 11.22
N VAL A 376 -0.35 9.31 10.96
CA VAL A 376 -1.03 8.78 9.77
C VAL A 376 -1.52 9.94 8.92
N ASN A 377 -1.10 9.98 7.66
CA ASN A 377 -1.56 10.96 6.69
C ASN A 377 -2.20 10.23 5.52
N VAL A 378 -3.49 10.46 5.27
CA VAL A 378 -4.21 9.93 4.10
C VAL A 378 -4.74 11.08 3.27
N GLN A 379 -4.37 11.11 1.99
CA GLN A 379 -4.75 12.17 1.06
C GLN A 379 -5.36 11.61 -0.23
N SER A 380 -6.57 12.03 -0.55
CA SER A 380 -7.09 11.94 -1.92
C SER A 380 -6.90 13.28 -2.64
N ARG A 381 -6.19 13.27 -3.77
CA ARG A 381 -5.83 14.44 -4.59
C ARG A 381 -6.81 14.68 -5.74
N GLY A 382 -7.63 13.71 -6.05
CA GLY A 382 -8.58 13.72 -7.17
C GLY A 382 -10.03 13.55 -6.71
N PRO A 383 -10.94 13.30 -7.66
CA PRO A 383 -12.35 13.10 -7.35
C PRO A 383 -12.60 11.74 -6.68
N GLY A 384 -13.47 11.73 -5.69
CA GLY A 384 -13.94 10.53 -5.01
C GLY A 384 -13.95 10.69 -3.49
N ASP A 385 -14.73 9.85 -2.82
CA ASP A 385 -14.83 9.92 -1.36
C ASP A 385 -13.65 9.22 -0.67
N ILE A 386 -13.32 9.67 0.54
CA ILE A 386 -12.57 8.86 1.49
C ILE A 386 -13.58 8.18 2.41
N THR A 387 -13.59 6.85 2.44
CA THR A 387 -14.47 6.07 3.33
C THR A 387 -13.64 5.28 4.34
N VAL A 388 -13.89 5.48 5.63
CA VAL A 388 -13.19 4.77 6.70
C VAL A 388 -14.14 3.76 7.35
N SER A 389 -13.73 2.49 7.34
CA SER A 389 -14.49 1.38 7.92
C SER A 389 -14.60 1.46 9.44
N ALA A 390 -15.50 0.65 10.01
CA ALA A 390 -15.72 0.64 11.45
C ALA A 390 -14.51 0.10 12.22
N GLY A 391 -14.15 0.76 13.32
CA GLY A 391 -13.26 0.22 14.35
C GLY A 391 -14.05 -0.56 15.41
N ASP A 392 -13.38 -1.46 16.13
CA ASP A 392 -13.93 -2.18 17.29
C ASP A 392 -13.21 -1.72 18.57
N VAL A 393 -13.95 -1.52 19.67
CA VAL A 393 -13.47 -1.03 20.98
C VAL A 393 -13.97 -1.94 22.12
N ASP A 394 -13.30 -3.06 22.37
CA ASP A 394 -13.14 -3.76 23.68
C ASP A 394 -12.21 -4.99 23.47
N ALA A 395 -11.11 -5.29 24.19
CA ALA A 395 -10.52 -4.84 25.44
C ALA A 395 -9.02 -5.22 25.41
N ASP A 396 -8.13 -4.33 25.86
CA ASP A 396 -6.72 -4.35 25.46
C ASP A 396 -5.73 -5.09 26.40
N PRO A 397 -4.45 -5.30 25.99
CA PRO A 397 -3.45 -4.28 26.36
C PRO A 397 -2.37 -3.85 25.32
N THR A 398 -2.39 -4.26 24.04
CA THR A 398 -1.57 -3.65 22.96
C THR A 398 -2.23 -3.68 21.55
N ASN A 399 -3.50 -3.26 21.42
CA ASN A 399 -4.21 -2.79 20.20
C ASN A 399 -5.21 -3.76 19.51
N GLY A 400 -6.17 -4.31 20.27
CA GLY A 400 -7.26 -5.18 19.78
C GLY A 400 -8.31 -4.58 18.79
N ARG A 401 -7.90 -3.80 17.78
CA ARG A 401 -8.80 -3.24 16.74
C ARG A 401 -8.95 -4.18 15.53
N ILE A 402 -10.13 -4.17 14.90
CA ILE A 402 -10.45 -4.96 13.70
C ILE A 402 -10.56 -4.09 12.43
N GLY A 403 -10.59 -2.76 12.55
CA GLY A 403 -10.64 -1.82 11.41
C GLY A 403 -10.47 -0.35 11.82
N GLY A 404 -10.60 0.56 10.87
CA GLY A 404 -10.45 2.00 11.07
C GLY A 404 -9.00 2.49 10.91
N ILE A 405 -8.69 3.66 11.47
CA ILE A 405 -7.35 4.26 11.48
C ILE A 405 -6.93 4.52 12.92
N SER A 406 -5.72 4.08 13.27
CA SER A 406 -5.05 4.38 14.52
C SER A 406 -3.70 5.05 14.30
N ALA A 407 -3.41 6.08 15.09
CA ALA A 407 -2.11 6.74 15.17
C ALA A 407 -1.76 7.05 16.63
N ASP A 408 -0.54 6.79 17.07
CA ASP A 408 -0.12 7.13 18.44
C ASP A 408 0.07 8.65 18.65
N ALA A 409 0.45 9.40 17.59
CA ALA A 409 0.50 10.85 17.63
C ALA A 409 -0.66 11.48 16.84
N SER A 410 -0.43 11.98 15.64
CA SER A 410 -1.42 12.79 14.91
C SER A 410 -1.93 12.09 13.65
N LEU A 411 -3.17 12.39 13.29
CA LEU A 411 -3.82 11.83 12.12
C LEU A 411 -4.37 12.93 11.23
N THR A 412 -4.10 12.86 9.93
CA THR A 412 -4.62 13.77 8.92
C THR A 412 -5.37 13.01 7.83
N LEU A 413 -6.61 13.41 7.55
CA LEU A 413 -7.37 13.02 6.37
C LEU A 413 -7.63 14.27 5.52
N LEU A 414 -7.20 14.24 4.26
CA LEU A 414 -7.44 15.31 3.31
C LEU A 414 -8.11 14.74 2.06
N ASN A 415 -9.33 15.16 1.78
CA ASN A 415 -10.01 14.88 0.53
C ASN A 415 -10.18 16.16 -0.28
N VAL A 416 -9.52 16.26 -1.43
CA VAL A 416 -9.61 17.46 -2.29
C VAL A 416 -10.99 17.58 -2.94
N ASP A 417 -11.57 16.47 -3.40
CA ASP A 417 -12.84 16.45 -4.12
C ASP A 417 -13.71 15.24 -3.76
N GLY A 418 -14.69 15.47 -2.88
CA GLY A 418 -15.62 14.45 -2.40
C GLY A 418 -15.82 14.47 -0.89
N ASP A 419 -16.63 13.53 -0.41
CA ASP A 419 -16.98 13.43 0.99
C ASP A 419 -15.91 12.65 1.79
N ILE A 420 -15.90 12.84 3.11
CA ILE A 420 -15.22 11.96 4.06
C ILE A 420 -16.28 11.25 4.88
N ASN A 421 -16.43 9.95 4.63
CA ASN A 421 -17.45 9.09 5.19
C ASN A 421 -16.86 8.24 6.33
N LEU A 422 -17.29 8.49 7.54
CA LEU A 422 -16.80 7.83 8.76
C LEU A 422 -17.82 6.80 9.25
N ASN A 423 -17.34 5.61 9.59
CA ASN A 423 -18.15 4.59 10.25
C ASN A 423 -17.94 4.64 11.78
N VAL A 424 -18.53 3.70 12.51
CA VAL A 424 -18.39 3.59 13.97
C VAL A 424 -16.92 3.44 14.38
N GLU A 425 -16.46 4.25 15.33
CA GLU A 425 -15.12 4.15 15.94
C GLU A 425 -13.99 4.08 14.90
N SER A 426 -14.21 4.74 13.78
CA SER A 426 -13.34 4.69 12.60
C SER A 426 -11.98 5.37 12.81
N ILE A 427 -11.88 6.32 13.74
CA ILE A 427 -10.68 7.14 13.92
C ILE A 427 -10.27 7.17 15.39
N TYR A 428 -9.00 6.86 15.62
CA TYR A 428 -8.32 7.09 16.88
C TYR A 428 -6.96 7.72 16.66
N SER A 429 -6.65 8.68 17.52
CA SER A 429 -5.33 9.31 17.57
C SER A 429 -4.94 9.52 19.04
N GLY A 430 -3.69 9.28 19.39
CA GLY A 430 -3.16 9.59 20.73
C GLY A 430 -2.90 11.10 20.96
N ALA A 431 -2.97 11.93 19.91
CA ALA A 431 -2.88 13.39 19.99
C ALA A 431 -3.97 14.10 19.18
N ASN A 432 -3.68 14.58 17.96
CA ASN A 432 -4.55 15.47 17.19
C ASN A 432 -5.12 14.77 15.95
N VAL A 433 -6.35 15.14 15.59
CA VAL A 433 -7.01 14.72 14.35
C VAL A 433 -7.27 15.94 13.48
N ASN A 434 -6.93 15.88 12.21
CA ASN A 434 -7.27 16.90 11.22
C ASN A 434 -7.98 16.25 10.05
N ILE A 435 -9.23 16.65 9.80
CA ILE A 435 -10.05 16.13 8.70
C ILE A 435 -10.49 17.33 7.87
N ASP A 436 -10.12 17.32 6.59
CA ASP A 436 -10.44 18.35 5.62
C ASP A 436 -11.08 17.68 4.39
N SER A 437 -12.40 17.83 4.26
CA SER A 437 -13.12 17.58 3.01
C SER A 437 -13.25 18.90 2.28
N THR A 438 -12.34 19.15 1.34
CA THR A 438 -12.13 20.49 0.81
C THR A 438 -13.32 21.01 0.02
N THR A 439 -14.08 20.15 -0.66
CA THR A 439 -15.26 20.53 -1.46
C THR A 439 -16.50 19.69 -1.13
N GLY A 440 -16.44 18.81 -0.12
CA GLY A 440 -17.53 17.92 0.26
C GLY A 440 -17.92 18.05 1.72
N SER A 441 -18.50 16.98 2.24
CA SER A 441 -19.00 16.85 3.60
C SER A 441 -18.16 15.89 4.44
N ILE A 442 -18.27 15.98 5.76
CA ILE A 442 -17.80 14.94 6.69
C ILE A 442 -19.04 14.28 7.31
N THR A 443 -19.25 12.97 7.13
CA THR A 443 -20.50 12.31 7.54
C THR A 443 -20.28 11.05 8.39
N ASP A 444 -21.24 10.74 9.27
CA ASP A 444 -21.37 9.41 9.86
C ASP A 444 -22.26 8.55 8.97
N ILE A 445 -21.71 7.47 8.40
CA ILE A 445 -22.46 6.53 7.55
C ILE A 445 -23.03 5.34 8.32
N ALA A 446 -22.72 5.19 9.61
CA ALA A 446 -23.19 4.08 10.42
C ALA A 446 -24.58 4.32 11.03
N GLY A 447 -24.90 5.59 11.34
CA GLY A 447 -26.15 5.97 12.01
C GLY A 447 -26.34 5.29 13.36
N SER A 448 -25.25 4.92 14.02
CA SER A 448 -25.24 4.02 15.18
C SER A 448 -25.29 4.76 16.52
N GLY A 449 -25.00 6.07 16.53
CA GLY A 449 -24.86 6.88 17.75
C GLY A 449 -23.64 6.50 18.59
N LEU A 450 -22.62 5.92 17.98
CA LEU A 450 -21.34 5.55 18.58
C LEU A 450 -20.25 6.48 18.06
N VAL A 451 -19.23 6.72 18.88
CA VAL A 451 -18.15 7.68 18.58
C VAL A 451 -17.46 7.35 17.26
N ASN A 452 -17.39 8.29 16.32
CA ASN A 452 -16.59 8.13 15.10
C ASN A 452 -15.13 8.48 15.34
N ILE A 453 -14.86 9.53 16.14
CA ILE A 453 -13.52 10.12 16.34
C ILE A 453 -13.16 10.17 17.82
N ARG A 454 -12.03 9.56 18.18
CA ARG A 454 -11.44 9.63 19.53
C ARG A 454 -10.04 10.24 19.47
N ALA A 455 -9.81 11.33 20.19
CA ALA A 455 -8.48 11.93 20.30
C ALA A 455 -8.33 12.80 21.55
N PRO A 456 -7.35 12.59 22.44
CA PRO A 456 -7.25 13.40 23.66
C PRO A 456 -6.84 14.85 23.40
N GLY A 457 -6.27 15.15 22.22
CA GLY A 457 -5.89 16.48 21.77
C GLY A 457 -7.01 17.21 21.02
N THR A 458 -6.63 17.91 19.95
CA THR A 458 -7.55 18.72 19.15
C THR A 458 -8.03 17.93 17.92
N ALA A 459 -9.34 17.90 17.68
CA ALA A 459 -9.90 17.52 16.40
C ALA A 459 -10.29 18.77 15.60
N THR A 460 -9.75 18.90 14.40
CA THR A 460 -10.09 19.95 13.44
C THR A 460 -10.90 19.34 12.31
N LEU A 461 -12.12 19.82 12.11
CA LEU A 461 -13.05 19.35 11.08
C LEU A 461 -13.36 20.51 10.12
N ILE A 462 -12.94 20.36 8.88
CA ILE A 462 -13.12 21.35 7.81
C ILE A 462 -13.90 20.67 6.68
N ALA A 463 -15.00 21.27 6.27
CA ALA A 463 -15.83 20.79 5.16
C ALA A 463 -16.37 21.98 4.37
N ASP A 464 -16.63 21.85 3.07
CA ASP A 464 -17.30 22.91 2.30
C ASP A 464 -18.81 22.89 2.54
N ASP A 465 -19.41 21.68 2.49
CA ASP A 465 -20.85 21.50 2.54
C ASP A 465 -21.39 21.40 3.98
N GLU A 466 -21.11 20.29 4.68
CA GLU A 466 -21.54 20.06 6.07
C GLU A 466 -20.63 19.12 6.86
N VAL A 467 -20.74 19.18 8.19
CA VAL A 467 -20.16 18.18 9.11
C VAL A 467 -21.30 17.52 9.87
N GLY A 468 -21.65 16.31 9.47
CA GLY A 468 -22.90 15.65 9.86
C GLY A 468 -24.13 16.40 9.34
N ASN A 469 -25.30 15.82 9.58
CA ASN A 469 -26.58 16.43 9.22
C ASN A 469 -27.61 16.33 10.37
N LEU A 470 -28.79 16.92 10.19
CA LEU A 470 -29.82 16.97 11.25
C LEU A 470 -30.39 15.60 11.67
N PHE A 471 -30.04 14.53 10.95
CA PHE A 471 -30.51 13.17 11.17
C PHE A 471 -29.39 12.21 11.53
N GLU A 472 -28.15 12.49 11.09
CA GLU A 472 -26.93 11.70 11.33
C GLU A 472 -25.85 12.63 11.86
N PHE A 473 -25.49 12.46 13.13
CA PHE A 473 -24.51 13.30 13.79
C PHE A 473 -23.13 12.67 13.61
N VAL A 474 -22.08 13.48 13.55
CA VAL A 474 -20.73 12.98 13.73
C VAL A 474 -20.45 12.95 15.23
N GLU A 475 -20.29 11.76 15.81
CA GLU A 475 -19.97 11.60 17.21
C GLU A 475 -18.47 11.74 17.48
N VAL A 476 -18.10 12.60 18.45
CA VAL A 476 -16.70 12.91 18.75
C VAL A 476 -16.40 12.84 20.25
N ASP A 477 -15.24 12.29 20.59
CA ASP A 477 -14.68 12.24 21.94
C ASP A 477 -13.28 12.84 21.95
N VAL A 478 -13.21 14.16 22.17
CA VAL A 478 -11.98 14.90 21.94
C VAL A 478 -11.61 15.87 23.07
N GLY A 479 -10.36 16.31 23.12
CA GLY A 479 -9.94 17.38 24.03
C GLY A 479 -10.56 18.72 23.62
N GLU A 480 -10.23 19.17 22.42
CA GLU A 480 -10.78 20.38 21.79
C GLU A 480 -11.34 20.03 20.41
N LEU A 481 -12.45 20.66 20.04
CA LEU A 481 -13.06 20.52 18.72
C LEU A 481 -13.07 21.88 18.02
N LEU A 482 -12.43 21.93 16.87
CA LEU A 482 -12.42 23.07 15.96
C LEU A 482 -13.21 22.71 14.72
N VAL A 483 -14.20 23.53 14.38
CA VAL A 483 -15.03 23.32 13.18
C VAL A 483 -14.94 24.53 12.27
N SER A 484 -14.81 24.29 10.96
CA SER A 484 -14.79 25.32 9.94
C SER A 484 -15.60 24.90 8.72
N ALA A 485 -16.27 25.88 8.11
CA ALA A 485 -16.59 25.80 6.69
C ALA A 485 -15.31 26.10 5.88
N ASN A 486 -15.09 25.40 4.76
CA ASN A 486 -13.96 25.65 3.86
C ASN A 486 -14.21 26.79 2.86
N SER A 487 -15.36 27.44 2.96
CA SER A 487 -15.87 28.26 1.90
C SER A 487 -15.31 29.70 1.94
N ASP A 488 -14.55 30.09 0.91
CA ASP A 488 -14.30 31.50 0.52
C ASP A 488 -15.61 32.24 0.18
N ASN A 489 -16.68 31.49 -0.07
CA ASN A 489 -18.05 31.99 -0.16
C ASN A 489 -18.72 31.89 1.20
N VAL A 490 -19.41 32.92 1.65
CA VAL A 490 -20.19 32.86 2.89
C VAL A 490 -21.39 31.94 2.65
N ASP A 491 -21.22 30.62 2.71
CA ASP A 491 -22.34 29.71 2.49
C ASP A 491 -23.26 29.75 3.70
N SER A 492 -24.38 30.45 3.52
CA SER A 492 -25.38 30.68 4.56
C SER A 492 -26.14 29.41 4.98
N GLY A 493 -25.76 28.25 4.42
CA GLY A 493 -26.38 26.94 4.63
C GLY A 493 -25.54 25.92 5.40
N TYR A 494 -24.26 26.16 5.69
CA TYR A 494 -23.41 25.16 6.36
C TYR A 494 -23.97 24.73 7.71
N VAL A 495 -24.07 23.41 7.90
CA VAL A 495 -24.53 22.76 9.12
C VAL A 495 -23.38 21.95 9.71
N ALA A 496 -23.16 22.12 11.02
CA ALA A 496 -22.39 21.17 11.83
C ALA A 496 -23.34 20.48 12.80
N ALA A 497 -23.62 19.19 12.59
CA ALA A 497 -24.37 18.34 13.50
C ALA A 497 -23.43 17.34 14.17
N LEU A 498 -23.14 17.62 15.44
CA LEU A 498 -22.16 16.90 16.23
C LEU A 498 -22.81 16.27 17.46
N ALA A 499 -22.26 15.15 17.92
CA ALA A 499 -22.76 14.45 19.09
C ALA A 499 -21.65 13.95 20.02
N GLY A 500 -22.04 13.72 21.27
CA GLY A 500 -21.30 13.03 22.32
C GLY A 500 -22.31 12.38 23.28
N ASN A 501 -21.87 11.71 24.34
CA ASN A 501 -22.82 11.04 25.23
C ASN A 501 -23.72 12.04 25.96
N ALA A 502 -25.00 11.67 26.10
CA ALA A 502 -26.01 12.50 26.75
C ALA A 502 -25.74 12.77 28.25
N ASP A 503 -24.98 11.90 28.91
CA ASP A 503 -24.53 12.06 30.30
C ASP A 503 -23.26 12.91 30.41
N GLY A 504 -22.68 13.31 29.27
CA GLY A 504 -21.46 14.10 29.22
C GLY A 504 -20.18 13.30 29.43
N SER A 505 -20.25 11.96 29.48
CA SER A 505 -19.07 11.09 29.62
C SER A 505 -18.17 11.06 28.38
N ILE A 506 -18.71 11.48 27.24
CA ILE A 506 -18.05 11.49 25.92
C ILE A 506 -18.40 12.82 25.25
N GLY A 507 -17.38 13.53 24.75
CA GLY A 507 -17.54 14.82 24.08
C GLY A 507 -16.35 15.77 24.27
N PRO A 508 -16.28 16.85 23.47
CA PRO A 508 -15.23 17.84 23.54
C PRO A 508 -15.23 18.60 24.87
N ARG A 509 -14.06 18.86 25.45
CA ARG A 509 -13.94 19.81 26.58
C ARG A 509 -14.15 21.26 26.14
N TYR A 510 -13.74 21.55 24.91
CA TYR A 510 -13.86 22.87 24.29
C TYR A 510 -14.34 22.72 22.85
N VAL A 511 -15.27 23.59 22.44
CA VAL A 511 -15.69 23.73 21.04
C VAL A 511 -15.40 25.17 20.64
N ASP A 512 -14.64 25.33 19.55
CA ASP A 512 -14.39 26.63 18.92
C ASP A 512 -14.53 26.53 17.40
N PHE A 513 -14.52 27.68 16.74
CA PHE A 513 -14.66 27.78 15.29
C PHE A 513 -13.44 28.45 14.68
N ILE A 514 -13.01 27.93 13.53
CA ILE A 514 -12.00 28.59 12.71
C ILE A 514 -12.73 29.60 11.82
N GLY A 515 -12.43 30.88 11.98
CA GLY A 515 -13.11 31.94 11.22
C GLY A 515 -14.49 32.32 11.78
N ASP A 516 -15.42 32.67 10.88
CA ASP A 516 -16.80 33.01 11.28
C ASP A 516 -17.57 31.72 11.61
N PRO A 517 -18.39 31.70 12.68
CA PRO A 517 -19.10 30.51 13.08
C PRO A 517 -20.03 30.01 11.96
N PRO A 518 -20.17 28.68 11.80
CA PRO A 518 -21.03 28.07 10.81
C PRO A 518 -22.48 28.55 10.94
N GLY A 519 -23.21 28.55 9.81
CA GLY A 519 -24.60 28.99 9.75
C GLY A 519 -25.50 28.31 10.80
N PHE A 520 -25.20 27.05 11.15
CA PHE A 520 -25.92 26.28 12.16
C PHE A 520 -25.04 25.24 12.87
N LEU A 521 -24.96 25.27 14.21
CA LEU A 521 -24.40 24.17 15.02
C LEU A 521 -25.55 23.43 15.73
N VAL A 522 -25.58 22.11 15.63
CA VAL A 522 -26.44 21.22 16.42
C VAL A 522 -25.56 20.32 17.27
N TRP A 523 -25.80 20.32 18.57
CA TRP A 523 -25.10 19.45 19.52
C TRP A 523 -26.10 18.53 20.23
N ASN A 524 -25.96 17.21 20.11
CA ASN A 524 -26.87 16.23 20.71
C ASN A 524 -28.35 16.53 20.41
N GLY A 525 -28.67 16.89 19.17
CA GLY A 525 -30.02 17.28 18.74
C GLY A 525 -30.51 18.65 19.23
N ASN A 526 -29.70 19.41 19.97
CA ASN A 526 -30.02 20.78 20.37
C ASN A 526 -29.38 21.79 19.43
N VAL A 527 -30.19 22.69 18.89
CA VAL A 527 -29.72 23.79 18.04
C VAL A 527 -29.02 24.84 18.89
N ILE A 528 -27.73 25.09 18.63
CA ILE A 528 -26.95 26.15 19.25
C ILE A 528 -26.71 27.26 18.22
N GLY A 529 -27.68 28.14 18.05
CA GLY A 529 -27.52 29.39 17.28
C GLY A 529 -27.26 30.57 18.20
N ALA A 530 -26.01 31.03 18.35
CA ALA A 530 -25.69 32.25 19.10
C ALA A 530 -24.45 32.99 18.54
N PRO A 531 -24.25 34.28 18.86
CA PRO A 531 -22.98 34.97 18.61
C PRO A 531 -21.84 34.31 19.42
N PRO A 532 -20.59 34.28 18.92
CA PRO A 532 -19.45 33.55 19.52
C PRO A 532 -19.25 33.81 21.02
N ARG A 533 -19.48 35.05 21.46
CA ARG A 533 -19.28 35.47 22.85
C ARG A 533 -20.30 34.89 23.83
N ASP A 534 -21.51 34.57 23.36
CA ASP A 534 -22.58 33.99 24.17
C ASP A 534 -22.57 32.47 24.11
N LEU A 535 -22.12 31.89 22.98
CA LEU A 535 -21.81 30.47 22.81
C LEU A 535 -20.64 30.03 23.72
N GLN A 536 -19.54 30.81 23.72
CA GLN A 536 -18.43 30.62 24.65
C GLN A 536 -18.84 30.83 26.12
N ARG A 537 -19.83 31.69 26.42
CA ARG A 537 -20.38 31.84 27.78
C ARG A 537 -21.30 30.70 28.17
N TRP A 538 -22.01 30.09 27.22
CA TRP A 538 -22.84 28.92 27.45
C TRP A 538 -21.96 27.69 27.75
N PHE A 539 -20.92 27.44 26.95
CA PHE A 539 -19.92 26.39 27.22
C PHE A 539 -19.12 26.64 28.51
N ARG A 540 -18.67 27.89 28.77
CA ARG A 540 -17.96 28.26 30.03
C ARG A 540 -18.87 28.37 31.26
N GLY A 541 -20.19 28.32 31.08
CA GLY A 541 -21.21 28.57 32.10
C GLY A 541 -21.49 27.40 33.04
N GLY A 542 -20.93 26.22 32.77
CA GLY A 542 -20.90 25.10 33.73
C GLY A 542 -22.20 24.30 33.84
N ASN A 543 -22.54 23.50 32.83
CA ASN A 543 -23.59 22.49 32.94
C ASN A 543 -23.08 21.05 32.78
N PHE A 544 -21.93 20.75 33.40
CA PHE A 544 -21.60 19.38 33.83
C PHE A 544 -21.84 19.17 35.33
N ASP A 545 -22.39 20.17 36.03
CA ASP A 545 -22.73 20.01 37.44
C ASP A 545 -24.06 20.70 37.78
N SER A 546 -25.14 19.91 37.72
CA SER A 546 -26.36 19.93 38.55
C SER A 546 -27.03 21.25 39.02
N GLN A 547 -26.65 22.45 38.59
CA GLN A 547 -27.25 23.71 39.08
C GLN A 547 -27.54 24.69 37.95
N GLY A 548 -28.84 24.87 37.69
CA GLY A 548 -29.38 25.72 36.64
C GLY A 548 -28.83 27.14 36.66
N VAL A 549 -28.11 27.48 35.60
CA VAL A 549 -27.82 28.86 35.22
C VAL A 549 -28.98 29.38 34.38
N VAL A 550 -29.73 30.31 34.97
CA VAL A 550 -30.81 31.06 34.34
C VAL A 550 -30.20 32.11 33.40
N LEU A 551 -30.47 32.00 32.10
CA LEU A 551 -30.28 33.09 31.14
C LEU A 551 -31.30 34.19 31.45
N ASP A 552 -30.91 35.16 32.27
CA ASP A 552 -31.70 36.36 32.52
C ASP A 552 -31.45 37.39 31.40
N ASN A 553 -32.52 37.65 30.64
CA ASN A 553 -32.75 38.82 29.79
C ASN A 553 -31.76 39.14 28.65
N THR A 554 -32.10 38.72 27.44
CA THR A 554 -32.01 39.62 26.26
C THR A 554 -32.99 39.24 25.15
N PRO A 555 -34.10 39.99 24.98
CA PRO A 555 -34.98 39.98 23.80
C PRO A 555 -34.30 40.34 22.46
N GLN A 556 -32.97 40.37 22.41
CA GLN A 556 -32.16 40.67 21.24
C GLN A 556 -31.80 39.43 20.42
N ILE A 557 -31.87 38.24 21.02
CA ILE A 557 -31.66 36.96 20.32
C ILE A 557 -32.74 36.74 19.24
N PHE A 558 -33.95 37.27 19.45
CA PHE A 558 -35.10 37.01 18.57
C PHE A 558 -35.29 37.97 17.38
N ARG A 559 -34.36 38.90 17.13
CA ARG A 559 -34.49 39.90 16.05
C ARG A 559 -33.45 39.78 14.94
N SER A 560 -32.70 38.69 14.91
CA SER A 560 -31.80 38.41 13.80
C SER A 560 -32.62 37.92 12.58
N PRO A 561 -32.35 38.39 11.35
CA PRO A 561 -33.02 37.90 10.14
C PRO A 561 -32.88 36.37 9.95
N PHE A 562 -31.92 35.74 10.63
CA PHE A 562 -31.72 34.29 10.72
C PHE A 562 -32.92 33.50 11.29
N LEU A 563 -33.74 34.09 12.17
CA LEU A 563 -34.92 33.41 12.75
C LEU A 563 -36.14 33.34 11.81
N VAL A 564 -36.16 34.15 10.76
CA VAL A 564 -37.24 34.10 9.75
C VAL A 564 -37.11 32.84 8.88
N HIS A 565 -35.90 32.29 8.75
CA HIS A 565 -35.68 31.03 8.04
C HIS A 565 -35.98 29.81 8.93
N SER A 566 -35.59 29.84 10.21
CA SER A 566 -35.87 28.73 11.14
C SER A 566 -37.36 28.54 11.44
N THR A 567 -38.18 29.60 11.40
CA THR A 567 -39.64 29.48 11.54
C THR A 567 -40.31 28.77 10.35
N ALA A 568 -39.75 28.85 9.14
CA ALA A 568 -40.25 28.14 7.97
C ALA A 568 -39.84 26.65 7.97
N VAL A 569 -38.69 26.32 8.57
CA VAL A 569 -38.17 24.95 8.69
C VAL A 569 -38.81 24.21 9.87
N LEU A 570 -38.91 24.85 11.05
CA LEU A 570 -39.59 24.30 12.23
C LEU A 570 -41.10 24.10 12.02
N GLY A 571 -41.72 24.80 11.08
CA GLY A 571 -43.12 24.59 10.69
C GLY A 571 -43.41 23.25 9.99
N LYS A 572 -42.37 22.54 9.52
CA LYS A 572 -42.50 21.22 8.88
C LYS A 572 -42.29 20.05 9.84
N PHE A 573 -41.73 20.29 11.02
CA PHE A 573 -41.52 19.25 12.03
C PHE A 573 -42.73 19.21 12.97
N ARG A 574 -43.43 18.07 13.02
CA ARG A 574 -44.29 17.78 14.17
C ARG A 574 -43.37 17.75 15.39
N VAL A 575 -43.53 18.72 16.29
CA VAL A 575 -42.90 18.72 17.61
C VAL A 575 -43.14 17.34 18.23
N PRO A 576 -42.10 16.52 18.46
CA PRO A 576 -42.27 15.24 19.10
C PRO A 576 -42.86 15.46 20.49
N THR A 577 -43.91 14.71 20.81
CA THR A 577 -44.61 14.73 22.11
C THR A 577 -43.69 14.45 23.30
N THR A 578 -42.47 13.98 23.07
CA THR A 578 -41.45 13.63 24.07
C THR A 578 -40.73 14.84 24.68
N VAL A 579 -40.67 15.99 23.99
CA VAL A 579 -40.14 17.23 24.60
C VAL A 579 -41.00 17.69 25.78
N ILE A 580 -42.31 17.39 25.73
CA ILE A 580 -43.27 17.76 26.77
C ILE A 580 -43.15 16.84 28.00
N GLU A 581 -42.73 15.58 27.84
CA GLU A 581 -42.54 14.65 28.97
C GLU A 581 -41.27 14.93 29.79
N TYR A 582 -40.18 15.37 29.16
CA TYR A 582 -38.97 15.77 29.90
C TYR A 582 -39.20 17.01 30.80
N ILE A 583 -40.16 17.86 30.41
CA ILE A 583 -40.59 19.05 31.18
C ILE A 583 -41.47 18.66 32.39
N ALA A 584 -42.11 17.49 32.38
CA ALA A 584 -43.04 17.07 33.43
C ALA A 584 -42.33 16.49 34.68
N VAL A 585 -41.11 15.95 34.55
CA VAL A 585 -40.41 15.27 35.65
C VAL A 585 -39.35 16.16 36.32
N GLY A 586 -38.82 17.16 35.60
CA GLY A 586 -37.75 18.03 36.08
C GLY A 586 -38.13 19.50 36.18
N GLY A 587 -39.01 19.88 37.10
CA GLY A 587 -39.08 21.20 37.77
C GLY A 587 -38.88 22.52 36.98
N GLY A 588 -39.02 22.55 35.66
CA GLY A 588 -38.76 23.72 34.83
C GLY A 588 -39.92 24.73 34.84
N LYS A 589 -39.63 26.03 34.98
CA LYS A 589 -40.61 27.10 34.78
C LYS A 589 -40.51 27.64 33.35
N ILE A 590 -41.66 27.83 32.71
CA ILE A 590 -41.79 28.50 31.41
C ILE A 590 -42.00 30.00 31.65
N TYR A 591 -41.18 30.85 31.03
CA TYR A 591 -41.47 32.29 30.89
C TYR A 591 -41.55 32.66 29.41
N GLY A 592 -42.62 33.35 29.02
CA GLY A 592 -42.73 34.00 27.71
C GLY A 592 -43.48 33.23 26.62
N LEU A 593 -44.63 32.63 26.91
CA LEU A 593 -45.54 32.24 25.83
C LEU A 593 -46.13 33.50 25.16
N PRO A 594 -46.15 33.58 23.82
CA PRO A 594 -46.87 34.62 23.11
C PRO A 594 -48.34 34.64 23.55
N GLN A 595 -48.92 35.83 23.68
CA GLN A 595 -50.25 36.10 24.23
C GLN A 595 -51.44 35.38 23.53
N HIS A 596 -51.17 34.57 22.50
CA HIS A 596 -52.16 33.89 21.66
C HIS A 596 -51.81 32.43 21.30
N VAL A 597 -51.12 31.68 22.17
CA VAL A 597 -51.06 30.22 22.01
C VAL A 597 -52.30 29.60 22.66
N THR A 598 -53.25 29.15 21.84
CA THR A 598 -54.38 28.35 22.32
C THR A 598 -53.92 26.90 22.43
N MET A 599 -53.67 26.43 23.65
CA MET A 599 -53.38 25.03 23.92
C MET A 599 -54.69 24.23 23.98
N SER A 600 -54.66 22.95 23.58
CA SER A 600 -55.82 22.08 23.71
C SER A 600 -56.18 21.89 25.18
N SER A 601 -57.48 21.70 25.46
CA SER A 601 -58.12 21.71 26.78
C SER A 601 -57.65 20.67 27.80
N ASN A 602 -56.59 19.92 27.51
CA ASN A 602 -56.16 18.75 28.28
C ASN A 602 -54.79 18.94 28.96
N ILE A 603 -54.25 20.17 28.97
CA ILE A 603 -52.97 20.50 29.64
C ILE A 603 -53.28 21.36 30.86
N ASP A 604 -53.09 20.80 32.05
CA ASP A 604 -53.30 21.47 33.33
C ASP A 604 -51.94 21.92 33.89
N LEU A 605 -51.69 23.23 33.94
CA LEU A 605 -50.47 23.82 34.51
C LEU A 605 -50.81 24.52 35.84
N LEU A 606 -50.08 24.12 36.88
CA LEU A 606 -50.12 24.72 38.21
C LEU A 606 -49.85 26.25 38.15
N GLN A 607 -50.85 27.01 38.60
CA GLN A 607 -50.83 28.33 39.23
C GLN A 607 -49.74 29.36 38.81
N PHE A 608 -50.17 30.37 38.04
CA PHE A 608 -49.42 31.60 37.79
C PHE A 608 -49.24 32.43 39.08
N THR A 609 -48.01 32.85 39.36
CA THR A 609 -47.73 34.02 40.20
C THR A 609 -47.12 35.11 39.31
N ASP A 610 -47.84 36.23 39.21
CA ASP A 610 -47.52 37.40 38.38
C ASP A 610 -46.20 38.08 38.79
N GLY A 611 -45.62 38.79 37.82
CA GLY A 611 -44.21 39.17 37.77
C GLY A 611 -43.77 40.40 38.59
N PRO A 612 -42.47 40.76 38.50
CA PRO A 612 -41.81 41.68 39.44
C PRO A 612 -41.95 43.19 39.11
N TYR A 613 -42.98 43.63 38.40
CA TYR A 613 -43.18 45.05 38.03
C TYR A 613 -44.38 45.72 38.73
N MET A 614 -44.50 45.55 40.06
CA MET A 614 -45.58 46.16 40.86
C MET A 614 -45.11 47.15 41.94
N TRP A 615 -43.81 47.51 42.01
CA TRP A 615 -43.34 48.43 43.06
C TRP A 615 -43.77 49.90 42.83
N ASP A 616 -43.92 50.35 41.58
CA ASP A 616 -44.26 51.75 41.30
C ASP A 616 -45.76 52.08 41.42
N LEU A 617 -46.65 51.09 41.28
CA LEU A 617 -48.10 51.28 41.49
C LEU A 617 -48.48 51.34 42.97
N GLU A 618 -47.69 50.75 43.86
CA GLU A 618 -47.96 50.73 45.31
C GLU A 618 -47.62 52.06 46.01
N LEU A 619 -46.71 52.85 45.43
CA LEU A 619 -46.38 54.20 45.90
C LEU A 619 -47.45 55.23 45.51
N GLU A 620 -48.05 55.11 44.33
CA GLU A 620 -49.08 56.04 43.85
C GLU A 620 -50.43 55.84 44.58
N TRP A 621 -50.75 54.59 44.97
CA TRP A 621 -51.96 54.27 45.75
C TRP A 621 -51.86 54.68 47.22
N ARG A 622 -50.64 54.68 47.81
CA ARG A 622 -50.42 55.18 49.19
C ARG A 622 -50.58 56.69 49.33
N ASP A 623 -50.39 57.46 48.27
CA ASP A 623 -50.52 58.92 48.29
C ASP A 623 -51.98 59.38 48.05
N ILE A 624 -52.78 58.57 47.34
CA ILE A 624 -54.22 58.77 47.19
C ILE A 624 -54.96 58.46 48.51
N ASP A 625 -54.56 57.42 49.26
CA ASP A 625 -55.20 57.09 50.55
C ASP A 625 -54.78 58.03 51.72
N ARG A 626 -53.65 58.74 51.60
CA ARG A 626 -53.29 59.82 52.55
C ARG A 626 -54.08 61.11 52.32
N LYS A 627 -54.45 61.43 51.07
CA LYS A 627 -55.27 62.62 50.75
C LYS A 627 -56.76 62.41 51.00
N SER A 628 -57.25 61.16 50.97
CA SER A 628 -58.65 60.82 51.31
C SER A 628 -58.95 60.87 52.81
N ARG A 629 -57.95 60.65 53.69
CA ARG A 629 -58.12 60.64 55.17
C ARG A 629 -57.94 62.00 55.88
N ARG A 630 -57.63 63.08 55.15
CA ARG A 630 -57.58 64.46 55.71
C ARG A 630 -58.79 65.33 55.37
N ARG A 631 -59.83 64.77 54.72
CA ARG A 631 -61.12 65.44 54.47
C ARG A 631 -62.32 64.65 55.00
N ARG A 632 -62.17 64.07 56.20
CA ARG A 632 -63.29 63.77 57.10
C ARG A 632 -63.04 64.44 58.43
#